data_AF-A0A2T3N1K0-F1
#
_entry.id   AF-A0A2T3N1K0-F1
#
_cell.length_a   1.000
_cell.length_b   1.000
_cell.length_c   1.000
_cell.angle_alpha   90.00
_cell.angle_beta   90.00
_cell.angle_gamma   90.00
#
_symmetry.space_group_name_H-M   'P 1'
#
loop_
_entity.id
_entity.type
_entity.pdbx_description
1 polymer ?
#
loop_
_entity_poly.entity_id
_entity_poly.type
_entity_poly.pdbx_seq_one_letter_code
_entity_poly.pdbx_strand_id
1 'polypeptide(L)'
;MAEVEYRLTHAITLNQILPAGAGVAVGLPADFPNAEGLYLILNQNGMQENRFMGISNDIRDRFAGRQGACYELGFEQAVLNGIYAFVGTMRYRDNGAVGWNNAPGYVAGNLQITLDGHNYDLEHILIKAAQHIWPYGTISNTQKTGALINAGAYPINIDISWNNAGVGAVQNQNIVIPIAGQLA
;
A
#
# COMPACT_ATOMS: atom_id res chain seq x y z
N MET A 1 -4.03 -22.12 -7.82
CA MET A 1 -3.02 -21.19 -7.27
C MET A 1 -3.60 -20.55 -6.03
N ALA A 2 -2.77 -20.24 -5.04
CA ALA A 2 -3.17 -19.31 -4.00
C ALA A 2 -3.28 -17.91 -4.59
N GLU A 3 -4.13 -17.06 -4.03
CA GLU A 3 -4.38 -15.71 -4.51
C GLU A 3 -4.32 -14.69 -3.38
N VAL A 4 -3.70 -13.54 -3.68
CA VAL A 4 -3.66 -12.35 -2.82
C VAL A 4 -4.08 -11.15 -3.66
N GLU A 5 -5.05 -10.39 -3.18
CA GLU A 5 -5.56 -9.21 -3.87
C GLU A 5 -5.44 -7.97 -3.00
N TYR A 6 -4.81 -6.94 -3.55
CA TYR A 6 -4.68 -5.60 -2.99
C TYR A 6 -5.58 -4.64 -3.77
N ARG A 7 -6.50 -3.99 -3.06
CA ARG A 7 -7.54 -3.12 -3.65
C ARG A 7 -7.42 -1.71 -3.13
N LEU A 8 -6.62 -0.89 -3.81
CA LEU A 8 -6.35 0.51 -3.50
C LEU A 8 -7.37 1.42 -4.17
N THR A 9 -8.60 1.43 -3.63
CA THR A 9 -9.77 2.02 -4.29
C THR A 9 -9.97 3.51 -4.03
N HIS A 10 -9.24 4.12 -3.09
CA HIS A 10 -9.45 5.53 -2.74
C HIS A 10 -8.17 6.31 -2.94
N ALA A 11 -8.15 7.20 -3.93
CA ALA A 11 -7.02 8.07 -4.21
C ALA A 11 -7.26 9.45 -3.59
N ILE A 12 -6.30 9.93 -2.81
CA ILE A 12 -6.38 11.16 -2.03
C ILE A 12 -5.13 12.00 -2.32
N THR A 13 -5.33 13.23 -2.77
CA THR A 13 -4.25 14.20 -2.98
C THR A 13 -3.66 14.64 -1.64
N LEU A 14 -2.35 14.50 -1.44
CA LEU A 14 -1.74 14.79 -0.14
C LEU A 14 -1.53 16.28 0.13
N ASN A 15 -1.52 17.13 -0.89
CA ASN A 15 -1.42 18.58 -0.66
C ASN A 15 -2.56 19.14 0.21
N GLN A 16 -3.73 18.49 0.22
CA GLN A 16 -4.87 18.89 1.04
C GLN A 16 -4.65 18.69 2.54
N ILE A 17 -3.62 17.95 2.98
CA ILE A 17 -3.34 17.76 4.41
C ILE A 17 -2.56 18.93 5.01
N LEU A 18 -2.05 19.85 4.19
CA LEU A 18 -1.32 21.04 4.63
C LEU A 18 -2.11 22.32 4.38
N PRO A 19 -1.92 23.35 5.21
CA PRO A 19 -2.66 24.59 5.07
C PRO A 19 -2.19 25.35 3.83
N ALA A 20 -3.11 26.07 3.20
CA ALA A 20 -2.79 26.92 2.05
C ALA A 20 -1.97 28.18 2.43
N GLY A 21 -1.78 28.44 3.73
CA GLY A 21 -1.01 29.58 4.22
C GLY A 21 -0.96 29.64 5.75
N ALA A 22 -0.12 30.53 6.26
CA ALA A 22 0.03 30.73 7.70
C ALA A 22 -1.29 31.14 8.37
N GLY A 23 -1.57 30.57 9.54
CA GLY A 23 -2.78 30.86 10.32
C GLY A 23 -4.07 30.22 9.80
N VAL A 24 -4.02 29.49 8.68
CA VAL A 24 -5.16 28.72 8.18
C VAL A 24 -5.20 27.36 8.88
N ALA A 25 -6.32 27.06 9.54
CA ALA A 25 -6.54 25.72 10.06
C ALA A 25 -6.80 24.76 8.90
N VAL A 26 -6.11 23.61 8.87
CA VAL A 26 -6.51 22.49 8.02
C VAL A 26 -6.62 21.23 8.86
N GLY A 27 -7.72 20.51 8.65
CA GLY A 27 -7.94 19.17 9.19
C GLY A 27 -7.66 18.12 8.12
N LEU A 28 -7.50 16.87 8.55
CA LEU A 28 -7.36 15.77 7.61
C LEU A 28 -8.62 15.65 6.72
N PRO A 29 -8.49 15.55 5.39
CA PRO A 29 -9.62 15.37 4.47
C PRO A 29 -10.59 14.27 4.92
N ALA A 30 -11.88 14.45 4.62
CA ALA A 30 -12.91 13.46 4.94
C ALA A 30 -12.70 12.13 4.22
N ASP A 31 -12.02 12.16 3.07
CA ASP A 31 -11.72 10.98 2.26
C ASP A 31 -10.76 10.00 2.94
N PHE A 32 -10.05 10.42 4.00
CA PHE A 32 -9.29 9.51 4.86
C PHE A 32 -10.21 8.81 5.86
N PRO A 33 -10.44 7.49 5.72
CA PRO A 33 -11.40 6.77 6.53
C PRO A 33 -10.85 6.48 7.94
N ASN A 34 -11.75 6.51 8.94
CA ASN A 34 -11.51 5.89 10.25
C ASN A 34 -11.69 4.38 10.12
N ALA A 35 -10.73 3.73 9.47
CA ALA A 35 -10.79 2.30 9.20
C ALA A 35 -9.38 1.71 9.15
N GLU A 36 -9.31 0.42 9.41
CA GLU A 36 -8.10 -0.36 9.14
C GLU A 36 -7.90 -0.59 7.64
N GLY A 37 -6.65 -0.68 7.21
CA GLY A 37 -6.35 -0.83 5.79
C GLY A 37 -4.86 -0.79 5.46
N LEU A 38 -4.59 -0.91 4.17
CA LEU A 38 -3.28 -0.62 3.61
C LEU A 38 -3.30 0.74 2.89
N TYR A 39 -2.11 1.28 2.67
CA TYR A 39 -1.93 2.47 1.89
C TYR A 39 -0.65 2.42 1.04
N LEU A 40 -0.68 3.13 -0.07
CA LEU A 40 0.47 3.43 -0.93
C LEU A 40 0.53 4.94 -1.12
N ILE A 41 1.65 5.56 -0.75
CA ILE A 41 1.97 6.95 -1.07
C ILE A 41 2.83 6.92 -2.33
N LEU A 42 2.43 7.67 -3.34
CA LEU A 42 3.13 7.80 -4.61
C LEU A 42 3.50 9.26 -4.83
N ASN A 43 4.79 9.52 -5.00
CA ASN A 43 5.28 10.81 -5.49
C ASN A 43 5.43 10.74 -7.02
N GLN A 44 4.57 11.44 -7.74
CA GLN A 44 4.54 11.46 -9.21
C GLN A 44 5.35 12.62 -9.82
N ASN A 45 6.06 13.42 -9.01
CA ASN A 45 6.82 14.58 -9.50
C ASN A 45 8.13 14.24 -10.20
N GLY A 46 8.53 12.97 -10.27
CA GLY A 46 9.76 12.53 -10.92
C GLY A 46 9.61 11.21 -11.66
N MET A 47 10.47 10.97 -12.66
CA MET A 47 10.49 9.71 -13.43
C MET A 47 10.82 8.48 -12.56
N GLN A 48 11.54 8.70 -11.46
CA GLN A 48 11.79 7.71 -10.42
C GLN A 48 10.74 7.90 -9.32
N GLU A 49 9.53 7.39 -9.56
CA GLU A 49 8.41 7.53 -8.64
C GLU A 49 8.78 6.94 -7.27
N ASN A 50 8.92 7.80 -6.25
CA ASN A 50 9.20 7.37 -4.89
C ASN A 50 7.90 6.89 -4.23
N ARG A 51 7.97 5.72 -3.60
CA ARG A 51 6.82 5.04 -3.02
C ARG A 51 7.05 4.73 -1.56
N PHE A 52 6.00 4.88 -0.77
CA PHE A 52 5.94 4.37 0.59
C PHE A 52 4.67 3.53 0.72
N MET A 53 4.77 2.31 1.22
CA MET A 53 3.62 1.46 1.47
C MET A 53 3.61 1.01 2.92
N GLY A 54 2.41 0.79 3.45
CA GLY A 54 2.27 0.14 4.74
C GLY A 54 0.84 -0.17 5.09
N ILE A 55 0.67 -0.67 6.30
CA ILE A 55 -0.61 -1.02 6.91
C ILE A 55 -0.91 -0.12 8.12
N SER A 56 -2.19 0.00 8.45
CA SER A 56 -2.63 0.69 9.66
C SER A 56 -3.95 0.15 10.16
N ASN A 57 -4.09 0.01 11.48
CA ASN A 57 -5.37 -0.26 12.13
C ASN A 57 -6.31 0.96 12.14
N ASP A 58 -5.75 2.15 11.93
CA ASP A 58 -6.50 3.36 11.65
C ASP A 58 -5.75 4.20 10.61
N ILE A 59 -6.33 4.32 9.41
CA ILE A 59 -5.77 5.12 8.33
C ILE A 59 -5.85 6.61 8.65
N ARG A 60 -6.93 7.09 9.27
CA ARG A 60 -7.09 8.50 9.61
C ARG A 60 -6.02 8.92 10.60
N ASP A 61 -5.85 8.20 11.70
CA ASP A 61 -4.83 8.50 12.71
C ASP A 61 -3.42 8.40 12.12
N ARG A 62 -3.18 7.42 11.24
CA ARG A 62 -1.89 7.30 10.54
C ARG A 62 -1.55 8.54 9.74
N PHE A 63 -2.49 9.06 8.96
CA PHE A 63 -2.26 10.24 8.14
C PHE A 63 -2.32 11.53 8.97
N ALA A 64 -3.05 11.57 10.09
CA ALA A 64 -2.99 12.66 11.06
C ALA A 64 -1.59 12.82 11.67
N GLY A 65 -0.93 11.72 12.05
CA GLY A 65 0.46 11.75 12.50
C GLY A 65 1.43 12.28 11.43
N ARG A 66 1.21 11.91 10.16
CA ARG A 66 2.01 12.41 9.03
C ARG A 66 1.78 13.89 8.74
N GLN A 67 0.53 14.33 8.83
CA GLN A 67 0.16 15.74 8.75
C GLN A 67 0.90 16.52 9.85
N GLY A 68 0.86 16.04 11.10
CA GLY A 68 1.60 16.64 12.23
C GLY A 68 3.10 16.75 11.96
N ALA A 69 3.74 15.69 11.47
CA ALA A 69 5.16 15.72 11.11
C ALA A 69 5.47 16.74 10.00
N CYS A 70 4.63 16.83 8.97
CA CYS A 70 4.83 17.83 7.90
C CYS A 70 4.69 19.26 8.42
N TYR A 71 3.76 19.50 9.35
CA TYR A 71 3.64 20.78 10.05
C TYR A 71 4.88 21.11 10.89
N GLU A 72 5.35 20.17 11.70
CA GLU A 72 6.53 20.34 12.55
C GLU A 72 7.79 20.68 11.73
N LEU A 73 7.91 20.09 10.54
CA LEU A 73 9.01 20.33 9.61
C LEU A 73 8.82 21.58 8.73
N GLY A 74 7.69 22.29 8.87
CA GLY A 74 7.42 23.53 8.15
C GLY A 74 7.21 23.33 6.64
N PHE A 75 6.68 22.17 6.22
CA PHE A 75 6.40 21.94 4.80
C PHE A 75 5.25 22.82 4.31
N GLU A 76 5.45 23.41 3.13
CA GLU A 76 4.40 24.12 2.41
C GLU A 76 3.51 23.13 1.64
N GLN A 77 2.25 23.48 1.45
CA GLN A 77 1.31 22.69 0.65
C GLN A 77 1.85 22.34 -0.75
N ALA A 78 2.59 23.26 -1.37
CA ALA A 78 3.17 23.07 -2.70
C ALA A 78 4.16 21.89 -2.78
N VAL A 79 4.81 21.53 -1.66
CA VAL A 79 5.74 20.38 -1.58
C VAL A 79 5.03 19.06 -1.84
N LEU A 80 3.75 18.98 -1.46
CA LEU A 80 2.93 17.77 -1.60
C LEU A 80 2.09 17.74 -2.89
N ASN A 81 2.20 18.75 -3.75
CA ASN A 81 1.57 18.71 -5.07
C ASN A 81 2.08 17.50 -5.85
N GLY A 82 1.20 16.79 -6.57
CA GLY A 82 1.58 15.58 -7.32
C GLY A 82 1.94 14.37 -6.45
N ILE A 83 1.67 14.43 -5.13
CA ILE A 83 1.80 13.29 -4.23
C ILE A 83 0.41 12.81 -3.83
N TYR A 84 0.18 11.50 -3.96
CA TYR A 84 -1.11 10.86 -3.71
C TYR A 84 -0.97 9.76 -2.67
N ALA A 85 -1.98 9.61 -1.82
CA ALA A 85 -2.20 8.40 -1.05
C ALA A 85 -3.31 7.58 -1.70
N PHE A 86 -3.04 6.31 -1.95
CA PHE A 86 -4.04 5.33 -2.32
C PHE A 86 -4.31 4.46 -1.10
N VAL A 87 -5.55 4.41 -0.65
CA VAL A 87 -5.98 3.65 0.54
C VAL A 87 -6.87 2.50 0.09
N GLY A 88 -6.73 1.37 0.77
CA GLY A 88 -7.39 0.14 0.35
C GLY A 88 -7.48 -0.96 1.39
N THR A 89 -7.96 -2.10 0.92
CA THR A 89 -8.02 -3.36 1.69
C THR A 89 -7.36 -4.48 0.91
N MET A 90 -7.04 -5.56 1.59
CA MET A 90 -6.53 -6.78 0.98
C MET A 90 -7.32 -8.01 1.40
N ARG A 91 -7.31 -9.01 0.53
CA ARG A 91 -7.94 -10.32 0.75
C ARG A 91 -7.08 -11.42 0.13
N TYR A 92 -7.26 -12.64 0.59
CA TYR A 92 -6.49 -13.78 0.13
C TYR A 92 -7.31 -15.07 0.13
N ARG A 93 -6.86 -16.08 -0.61
CA ARG A 93 -7.45 -17.43 -0.57
C ARG A 93 -6.43 -18.49 -0.95
N ASP A 94 -6.60 -19.67 -0.36
CA ASP A 94 -5.80 -20.86 -0.66
C ASP A 94 -6.09 -21.42 -2.06
N ASN A 95 -5.18 -22.27 -2.55
CA ASN A 95 -5.35 -22.98 -3.79
C ASN A 95 -6.64 -23.82 -3.79
N GLY A 96 -7.54 -23.52 -4.72
CA GLY A 96 -8.82 -24.23 -4.87
C GLY A 96 -9.90 -23.81 -3.88
N ALA A 97 -9.62 -22.86 -2.99
CA ALA A 97 -10.64 -22.29 -2.12
C ALA A 97 -11.63 -21.43 -2.90
N VAL A 98 -12.92 -21.59 -2.61
CA VAL A 98 -14.00 -20.81 -3.24
C VAL A 98 -14.15 -19.43 -2.58
N GLY A 99 -13.99 -19.37 -1.26
CA GLY A 99 -14.18 -18.15 -0.47
C GLY A 99 -12.90 -17.33 -0.31
N TRP A 100 -13.06 -16.01 -0.19
CA TRP A 100 -12.00 -15.09 0.17
C TRP A 100 -11.94 -14.91 1.68
N ASN A 101 -10.72 -14.88 2.22
CA ASN A 101 -10.42 -14.43 3.58
C ASN A 101 -10.03 -12.95 3.56
N ASN A 102 -10.48 -12.21 4.56
CA ASN A 102 -9.96 -10.87 4.83
C ASN A 102 -8.70 -11.00 5.69
N ALA A 103 -7.76 -10.05 5.57
CA ALA A 103 -6.56 -10.05 6.40
C ALA A 103 -6.92 -9.95 7.91
N PRO A 104 -6.17 -10.61 8.81
CA PRO A 104 -6.53 -10.80 10.23
C PRO A 104 -6.38 -9.55 11.12
N GLY A 105 -6.45 -8.35 10.54
CA GLY A 105 -6.33 -7.06 11.23
C GLY A 105 -4.99 -6.37 11.02
N TYR A 106 -5.00 -5.04 10.91
CA TYR A 106 -3.84 -4.24 10.49
C TYR A 106 -3.04 -3.68 11.68
N VAL A 107 -3.06 -4.39 12.81
CA VAL A 107 -2.63 -3.90 14.14
C VAL A 107 -1.18 -4.27 14.49
N ALA A 108 -0.54 -5.20 13.76
CA ALA A 108 0.78 -5.75 14.10
C ALA A 108 1.85 -5.42 13.03
N GLY A 109 3.13 -5.36 13.44
CA GLY A 109 4.27 -5.07 12.55
C GLY A 109 4.52 -6.09 11.43
N ASN A 110 3.79 -7.22 11.44
CA ASN A 110 3.76 -8.21 10.37
C ASN A 110 2.31 -8.66 10.17
N LEU A 111 1.76 -8.51 8.96
CA LEU A 111 0.41 -8.98 8.64
C LEU A 111 0.49 -10.43 8.16
N GLN A 112 0.72 -11.34 9.12
CA GLN A 112 0.94 -12.75 8.81
C GLN A 112 -0.37 -13.46 8.47
N ILE A 113 -0.36 -14.19 7.36
CA ILE A 113 -1.41 -15.12 6.96
C ILE A 113 -0.81 -16.48 6.67
N THR A 114 -1.65 -17.51 6.63
CA THR A 114 -1.29 -18.81 6.11
C THR A 114 -1.90 -18.97 4.71
N LEU A 115 -1.06 -19.27 3.72
CA LEU A 115 -1.46 -19.67 2.37
C LEU A 115 -0.94 -21.09 2.10
N ASP A 116 -1.84 -22.02 1.78
CA ASP A 116 -1.52 -23.41 1.47
C ASP A 116 -0.58 -24.05 2.52
N GLY A 117 -0.85 -23.78 3.81
CA GLY A 117 -0.08 -24.30 4.95
C GLY A 117 1.25 -23.59 5.23
N HIS A 118 1.58 -22.51 4.52
CA HIS A 118 2.82 -21.74 4.71
C HIS A 118 2.51 -20.31 5.14
N ASN A 119 3.32 -19.76 6.06
CA ASN A 119 3.10 -18.41 6.58
C ASN A 119 3.76 -17.36 5.68
N TYR A 120 3.01 -16.31 5.37
CA TYR A 120 3.47 -15.18 4.58
C TYR A 120 3.09 -13.87 5.25
N ASP A 121 3.92 -12.85 5.08
CA ASP A 121 3.60 -11.48 5.48
C ASP A 121 3.01 -10.72 4.30
N LEU A 122 1.73 -10.34 4.42
CA LEU A 122 1.02 -9.63 3.35
C LEU A 122 1.58 -8.23 3.07
N GLU A 123 2.19 -7.56 4.04
CA GLU A 123 2.86 -6.28 3.78
C GLU A 123 4.14 -6.50 2.96
N HIS A 124 4.89 -7.57 3.28
CA HIS A 124 6.09 -7.93 2.54
C HIS A 124 5.76 -8.37 1.10
N ILE A 125 4.68 -9.13 0.91
CA ILE A 125 4.18 -9.49 -0.43
C ILE A 125 3.86 -8.23 -1.24
N LEU A 126 3.14 -7.26 -0.66
CA LEU A 126 2.81 -6.00 -1.35
C LEU A 126 4.06 -5.24 -1.78
N ILE A 127 5.02 -5.09 -0.87
CA ILE A 127 6.25 -4.34 -1.14
C ILE A 127 7.04 -4.99 -2.27
N LYS A 128 7.22 -6.33 -2.25
CA LYS A 128 7.96 -7.04 -3.29
C LYS A 128 7.24 -7.09 -4.62
N ALA A 129 5.93 -7.26 -4.61
CA ALA A 129 5.11 -7.18 -5.81
C ALA A 129 5.23 -5.78 -6.45
N ALA A 130 5.14 -4.72 -5.64
CA ALA A 130 5.33 -3.35 -6.12
C ALA A 130 6.75 -3.10 -6.68
N GLN A 131 7.80 -3.61 -6.03
CA GLN A 131 9.18 -3.52 -6.55
C GLN A 131 9.32 -4.19 -7.92
N HIS A 132 8.64 -5.32 -8.12
CA HIS A 132 8.69 -6.06 -9.37
C HIS A 132 7.91 -5.37 -10.50
N ILE A 133 6.70 -4.88 -10.24
CA ILE A 133 5.87 -4.16 -11.24
C ILE A 133 6.53 -2.84 -11.64
N TRP A 134 7.11 -2.15 -10.66
CA TRP A 134 7.70 -0.83 -10.84
C TRP A 134 9.19 -0.86 -10.47
N PRO A 135 10.04 -1.36 -11.37
CA PRO A 135 11.46 -1.56 -11.10
C PRO A 135 12.26 -0.25 -10.98
N TYR A 136 11.63 0.89 -11.29
CA TYR A 136 12.25 2.21 -11.21
C TYR A 136 11.67 3.00 -10.03
N GLY A 137 12.54 3.74 -9.32
CA GLY A 137 12.17 4.51 -8.13
C GLY A 137 12.64 3.86 -6.82
N THR A 138 12.37 4.52 -5.70
CA THR A 138 12.74 4.02 -4.37
C THR A 138 11.50 3.63 -3.59
N ILE A 139 11.53 2.45 -2.96
CA ILE A 139 10.57 2.09 -1.92
C ILE A 139 11.23 2.31 -0.57
N SER A 140 10.71 3.27 0.20
CA SER A 140 11.34 3.74 1.45
C SER A 140 10.90 2.99 2.71
N ASN A 141 10.11 1.92 2.60
CA ASN A 141 9.83 1.04 3.74
C ASN A 141 11.03 0.10 3.96
N THR A 142 11.88 0.43 4.94
CA THR A 142 13.16 -0.24 5.20
C THR A 142 13.04 -1.53 6.03
N GLN A 143 11.84 -1.88 6.51
CA GLN A 143 11.68 -3.01 7.43
C GLN A 143 11.49 -4.37 6.73
N LYS A 144 11.16 -4.39 5.43
CA LYS A 144 10.81 -5.61 4.67
C LYS A 144 11.66 -5.76 3.40
N THR A 145 12.99 -5.70 3.57
CA THR A 145 13.95 -5.61 2.45
C THR A 145 14.40 -6.95 1.88
N GLY A 146 14.31 -8.04 2.66
CA GLY A 146 14.73 -9.39 2.23
C GLY A 146 13.87 -9.94 1.08
N ALA A 147 14.39 -10.90 0.32
CA ALA A 147 13.64 -11.56 -0.74
C ALA A 147 12.38 -12.25 -0.19
N LEU A 148 11.31 -12.24 -0.97
CA LEU A 148 10.09 -12.99 -0.70
C LEU A 148 10.14 -14.30 -1.47
N ILE A 149 10.19 -15.43 -0.76
CA ILE A 149 10.29 -16.77 -1.36
C ILE A 149 8.94 -17.48 -1.22
N ASN A 150 8.44 -18.07 -2.30
CA ASN A 150 7.30 -18.97 -2.24
C ASN A 150 7.77 -20.37 -1.83
N ALA A 151 7.64 -20.67 -0.54
CA ALA A 151 7.93 -21.99 0.02
C ALA A 151 6.77 -22.99 -0.13
N GLY A 152 5.62 -22.53 -0.64
CA GLY A 152 4.42 -23.34 -0.79
C GLY A 152 4.47 -24.32 -1.95
N ALA A 153 3.52 -25.26 -1.95
CA ALA A 153 3.39 -26.28 -2.99
C ALA A 153 2.73 -25.77 -4.28
N TYR A 154 2.21 -24.54 -4.29
CA TYR A 154 1.49 -23.95 -5.41
C TYR A 154 2.00 -22.53 -5.70
N PRO A 155 1.87 -22.05 -6.96
CA PRO A 155 2.14 -20.65 -7.28
C PRO A 155 1.22 -19.71 -6.50
N ILE A 156 1.73 -18.53 -6.17
CA ILE A 156 0.96 -17.44 -5.57
C ILE A 156 0.68 -16.41 -6.65
N ASN A 157 -0.59 -16.14 -6.91
CA ASN A 157 -1.05 -15.08 -7.77
C ASN A 157 -1.32 -13.81 -6.96
N ILE A 158 -0.77 -12.69 -7.40
CA ILE A 158 -0.85 -11.41 -6.71
C ILE A 158 -1.47 -10.40 -7.65
N ASP A 159 -2.61 -9.85 -7.26
CA ASP A 159 -3.31 -8.80 -7.97
C ASP A 159 -3.23 -7.49 -7.19
N ILE A 160 -2.71 -6.43 -7.83
CA ILE A 160 -2.69 -5.08 -7.27
C ILE A 160 -3.53 -4.19 -8.17
N SER A 161 -4.65 -3.73 -7.63
CA SER A 161 -5.55 -2.81 -8.30
C SER A 161 -5.56 -1.45 -7.61
N TRP A 162 -5.54 -0.37 -8.38
CA TRP A 162 -5.65 1.00 -7.86
C TRP A 162 -6.41 1.93 -8.80
N ASN A 163 -7.12 2.89 -8.20
CA ASN A 163 -7.76 3.95 -8.97
C ASN A 163 -6.73 5.02 -9.31
N ASN A 164 -6.45 5.26 -10.59
CA ASN A 164 -5.51 6.31 -10.96
C ASN A 164 -6.13 7.70 -10.73
N ALA A 165 -5.54 8.46 -9.81
CA ALA A 165 -5.99 9.82 -9.50
C ALA A 165 -5.89 10.70 -10.76
N GLY A 166 -7.03 11.23 -11.22
CA GLY A 166 -7.09 12.10 -12.40
C GLY A 166 -7.42 11.42 -13.73
N VAL A 167 -7.45 10.08 -13.82
CA VAL A 167 -7.76 9.36 -15.09
C VAL A 167 -9.04 8.52 -14.99
N GLY A 168 -9.59 8.29 -13.79
CA GLY A 168 -10.87 7.60 -13.60
C GLY A 168 -10.89 6.11 -13.99
N ALA A 169 -9.78 5.57 -14.45
CA ALA A 169 -9.63 4.16 -14.80
C ALA A 169 -9.02 3.38 -13.63
N VAL A 170 -9.62 2.22 -13.31
CA VAL A 170 -9.01 1.20 -12.45
C VAL A 170 -7.82 0.62 -13.20
N GLN A 171 -6.64 0.71 -12.62
CA GLN A 171 -5.46 -0.01 -13.06
C GLN A 171 -5.38 -1.34 -12.32
N ASN A 172 -4.91 -2.38 -12.99
CA ASN A 172 -4.65 -3.68 -12.37
C ASN A 172 -3.32 -4.23 -12.86
N GLN A 173 -2.56 -4.83 -11.95
CA GLN A 173 -1.32 -5.52 -12.24
C GLN A 173 -1.34 -6.89 -11.59
N ASN A 174 -0.87 -7.87 -12.33
CA ASN A 174 -0.87 -9.26 -11.94
C ASN A 174 0.57 -9.80 -11.93
N ILE A 175 0.94 -10.48 -10.86
CA ILE A 175 2.24 -11.13 -10.70
C ILE A 175 2.02 -12.55 -10.22
N VAL A 176 2.82 -13.48 -10.72
CA VAL A 176 2.84 -14.85 -10.23
C VAL A 176 4.21 -15.14 -9.63
N ILE A 177 4.24 -15.58 -8.36
CA ILE A 177 5.44 -16.16 -7.75
C ILE A 177 5.36 -17.68 -7.95
N PRO A 178 6.21 -18.27 -8.81
CA PRO A 178 6.19 -19.71 -9.04
C PRO A 178 6.61 -20.49 -7.79
N ILE A 179 6.37 -21.80 -7.80
CA ILE A 179 6.81 -22.70 -6.73
C ILE A 179 8.34 -22.59 -6.58
N ALA A 180 8.82 -22.42 -5.34
CA ALA A 180 10.24 -22.16 -5.03
C ALA A 180 10.82 -20.90 -5.72
N GLY A 181 9.97 -20.08 -6.34
CA GLY A 181 10.33 -18.79 -6.91
C GLY A 181 10.49 -17.72 -5.85
N GLN A 182 11.00 -16.57 -6.28
CA GLN A 182 11.16 -15.42 -5.39
C GLN A 182 10.91 -14.09 -6.10
N LEU A 183 10.51 -13.09 -5.32
CA LEU A 183 10.59 -11.68 -5.67
C LEU A 183 11.73 -11.04 -4.86
N ALA A 184 12.74 -10.54 -5.58
CA ALA A 184 13.94 -9.92 -5.01
C ALA A 184 13.71 -8.45 -4.66
#